data_AF-A0A3A6NQV9-F1
#
_entry.id   AF-A0A3A6NQV9-F1
#
_cell.length_a   1.000
_cell.length_b   1.000
_cell.length_c   1.000
_cell.angle_alpha   90.00
_cell.angle_beta   90.00
_cell.angle_gamma   90.00
#
_symmetry.space_group_name_H-M   'P 1'
#
loop_
_entity.id
_entity.type
_entity.pdbx_description
1 polymer ?
#
loop_
_entity_poly.entity_id
_entity_poly.type
_entity_poly.pdbx_seq_one_letter_code
_entity_poly.pdbx_strand_id
1 'polypeptide(L)'
;MMELSPQLVTALSWITWCFFHSLLISHWWLRRCHALFGDRIVTGLYRFFFNLISLVALVPVMAYQFSVKQVILFAWPGWWLGLKVVLYVYGLYMFYAGWRRYDLAFFAGLKQLKAFMAGHKPPAAAFTANPLGGVRHPWYSGGIALVWAFGPITDISLVSKIIISLYFIVGAWLEERKLHRDIGRPYDEYCRRLPMLFPWPRMKK
;
A
#
# COMPACT_ATOMS: atom_id res chain seq x y z
N MET A 1 20.64 -25.52 -17.93
CA MET A 1 19.75 -24.84 -16.98
C MET A 1 19.27 -23.57 -17.68
N MET A 2 17.95 -23.31 -17.77
CA MET A 2 17.46 -22.04 -18.32
C MET A 2 17.86 -20.92 -17.37
N GLU A 3 18.76 -20.03 -17.78
CA GLU A 3 19.02 -18.80 -17.03
C GLU A 3 17.77 -17.92 -17.11
N LEU A 4 17.16 -17.62 -15.96
CA LEU A 4 16.02 -16.72 -15.89
C LEU A 4 16.50 -15.30 -16.23
N SER A 5 15.76 -14.59 -17.08
CA SER A 5 16.09 -13.20 -17.39
C SER A 5 15.94 -12.32 -16.14
N PRO A 6 16.75 -11.26 -15.97
CA PRO A 6 16.66 -10.36 -14.82
C PRO A 6 15.27 -9.73 -14.64
N GLN A 7 14.57 -9.48 -15.75
CA GLN A 7 13.19 -8.96 -15.74
C GLN A 7 12.23 -9.99 -15.13
N LEU A 8 12.38 -11.27 -15.48
CA LEU A 8 11.54 -12.35 -14.95
C LEU A 8 11.81 -12.59 -13.46
N VAL A 9 13.09 -12.60 -13.04
CA VAL A 9 13.43 -12.71 -11.61
C VAL A 9 12.84 -11.53 -10.84
N THR A 10 12.97 -10.31 -11.36
CA THR A 10 12.35 -9.11 -10.76
C THR A 10 10.84 -9.27 -10.63
N ALA A 11 10.16 -9.72 -11.69
CA ALA A 11 8.72 -9.95 -11.67
C ALA A 11 8.33 -10.97 -10.59
N LEU A 12 9.00 -12.12 -10.56
CA LEU A 12 8.73 -13.19 -9.59
C LEU A 12 9.02 -12.75 -8.16
N SER A 13 10.09 -12.00 -7.91
CA SER A 13 10.41 -11.46 -6.59
C SER A 13 9.34 -10.50 -6.08
N TRP A 14 8.89 -9.56 -6.92
CA TRP A 14 7.84 -8.62 -6.55
C TRP A 14 6.48 -9.30 -6.36
N ILE A 15 6.10 -10.23 -7.25
CA ILE A 15 4.84 -10.99 -7.12
C ILE A 15 4.86 -11.82 -5.84
N THR A 16 5.97 -12.51 -5.56
CA THR A 16 6.14 -13.31 -4.33
C THR A 16 6.00 -12.43 -3.10
N TRP A 17 6.66 -11.26 -3.07
CA TRP A 17 6.53 -10.33 -1.95
C TRP A 17 5.10 -9.79 -1.80
N CYS A 18 4.45 -9.40 -2.89
CA CYS A 18 3.06 -8.93 -2.88
C CYS A 18 2.10 -10.01 -2.36
N PHE A 19 2.26 -11.25 -2.82
CA PHE A 19 1.49 -12.39 -2.36
C PHE A 19 1.71 -12.63 -0.86
N PHE A 20 2.96 -12.67 -0.42
CA PHE A 20 3.33 -12.86 0.97
C PHE A 20 2.74 -11.77 1.87
N HIS A 21 2.88 -10.50 1.47
CA HIS A 21 2.30 -9.36 2.20
C HIS A 21 0.77 -9.48 2.32
N SER A 22 0.09 -9.78 1.21
CA SER A 22 -1.37 -9.99 1.19
C SER A 22 -1.81 -11.20 2.04
N LEU A 23 -1.03 -12.28 2.03
CA LEU A 23 -1.32 -13.48 2.82
C LEU A 23 -1.30 -13.16 4.31
N LEU A 24 -0.28 -12.44 4.78
CA LEU A 24 -0.13 -12.09 6.19
C LEU A 24 -1.24 -11.16 6.71
N ILE A 25 -1.84 -10.32 5.87
CA ILE A 25 -2.98 -9.47 6.27
C ILE A 25 -4.35 -10.13 6.00
N SER A 26 -4.37 -11.32 5.40
CA SER A 26 -5.62 -12.00 5.06
C SER A 26 -6.40 -12.45 6.30
N HIS A 27 -7.73 -12.42 6.21
CA HIS A 27 -8.60 -12.90 7.29
C HIS A 27 -8.39 -14.38 7.62
N TRP A 28 -8.06 -15.21 6.63
CA TRP A 28 -7.76 -16.62 6.84
C TRP A 28 -6.54 -16.79 7.74
N TRP A 29 -5.44 -16.10 7.42
CA TRP A 29 -4.21 -16.21 8.18
C TRP A 29 -4.35 -15.61 9.58
N LEU A 30 -4.96 -14.43 9.69
CA LEU A 30 -5.27 -13.82 11.00
C LEU A 30 -6.07 -14.77 11.90
N ARG A 31 -7.12 -15.43 11.38
CA ARG A 31 -7.88 -16.43 12.16
C ARG A 31 -7.01 -17.59 12.63
N ARG A 32 -6.06 -18.06 11.82
CA ARG A 32 -5.12 -19.11 12.22
C ARG A 32 -4.18 -18.63 13.32
N CYS A 33 -3.65 -17.42 13.22
CA CYS A 33 -2.86 -16.82 14.29
C CYS A 33 -3.67 -16.69 15.58
N HIS A 34 -4.93 -16.26 15.50
CA HIS A 34 -5.82 -16.19 16.67
C HIS A 34 -6.00 -17.56 17.34
N ALA A 35 -6.22 -18.61 16.54
CA ALA A 35 -6.36 -19.98 17.05
C ALA A 35 -5.07 -20.54 17.69
N LEU A 36 -3.90 -20.16 17.18
CA LEU A 36 -2.60 -20.68 17.64
C LEU A 36 -2.00 -19.89 18.81
N PHE A 37 -2.11 -18.57 18.79
CA PHE A 37 -1.44 -17.67 19.75
C PHE A 37 -2.40 -16.98 20.72
N GLY A 38 -3.71 -17.10 20.51
CA GLY A 38 -4.74 -16.49 21.35
C GLY A 38 -4.99 -15.01 21.05
N ASP A 39 -6.19 -14.56 21.41
CA ASP A 39 -6.72 -13.24 21.00
C ASP A 39 -5.89 -12.07 21.52
N ARG A 40 -5.42 -12.14 22.76
CA ARG A 40 -4.65 -11.07 23.40
C ARG A 40 -3.34 -10.80 22.67
N ILE A 41 -2.61 -11.85 22.30
CA ILE A 41 -1.32 -11.73 21.60
C ILE A 41 -1.55 -11.18 20.20
N VAL A 42 -2.52 -11.71 19.47
CA VAL A 42 -2.74 -11.32 18.08
C VAL A 42 -3.28 -9.89 17.98
N THR A 43 -4.25 -9.50 18.82
CA THR A 43 -4.75 -8.11 18.81
C THR A 43 -3.71 -7.09 19.25
N GLY A 44 -2.77 -7.46 20.12
CA GLY A 44 -1.73 -6.58 20.65
C GLY A 44 -0.49 -6.45 19.77
N LEU A 45 0.06 -7.58 19.31
CA LEU A 45 1.40 -7.65 18.73
C LEU A 45 1.39 -7.84 17.21
N TYR A 46 0.35 -8.47 16.66
CA TYR A 46 0.39 -8.97 15.29
C TYR A 46 0.64 -7.88 14.26
N ARG A 47 -0.04 -6.74 14.38
CA ARG A 47 0.10 -5.64 13.41
C ARG A 47 1.52 -5.06 13.39
N PHE A 48 2.15 -4.94 14.55
CA PHE A 48 3.53 -4.45 14.63
C PHE A 48 4.50 -5.41 13.93
N PHE A 49 4.45 -6.69 14.27
CA PHE A 49 5.30 -7.70 13.65
C PHE A 49 5.00 -7.91 12.16
N PHE A 50 3.74 -7.83 11.75
CA PHE A 50 3.35 -7.84 10.34
C PHE A 50 4.06 -6.74 9.54
N ASN A 51 4.05 -5.50 10.03
CA ASN A 51 4.72 -4.38 9.36
C ASN A 51 6.23 -4.59 9.31
N LEU A 52 6.83 -5.03 10.42
CA LEU A 52 8.27 -5.31 10.50
C LEU A 52 8.69 -6.42 9.53
N ILE A 53 7.99 -7.56 9.56
CA ILE A 53 8.24 -8.70 8.67
C ILE A 53 8.07 -8.30 7.21
N SER A 54 7.03 -7.52 6.89
CA SER A 54 6.79 -7.04 5.52
C SER A 54 7.92 -6.14 5.02
N LEU A 55 8.42 -5.25 5.88
CA LEU A 55 9.54 -4.37 5.54
C LEU A 55 10.84 -5.15 5.36
N VAL A 56 11.15 -6.06 6.28
CA VAL A 56 12.33 -6.93 6.20
C VAL A 56 12.28 -7.81 4.94
N ALA A 57 11.12 -8.39 4.63
CA ALA A 57 10.92 -9.20 3.43
C ALA A 57 11.06 -8.39 2.13
N LEU A 58 10.87 -7.06 2.17
CA LEU A 58 11.06 -6.19 1.00
C LEU A 58 12.54 -5.94 0.69
N VAL A 59 13.40 -5.95 1.71
CA VAL A 59 14.85 -5.70 1.58
C VAL A 59 15.52 -6.56 0.50
N PRO A 60 15.39 -7.91 0.48
CA PRO A 60 16.03 -8.72 -0.55
C PRO A 60 15.50 -8.44 -1.96
N VAL A 61 14.20 -8.12 -2.11
CA VAL A 61 13.62 -7.76 -3.41
C VAL A 61 14.22 -6.46 -3.94
N MET A 62 14.35 -5.45 -3.07
CA MET A 62 14.95 -4.17 -3.42
C MET A 62 16.45 -4.31 -3.69
N ALA A 63 17.17 -5.06 -2.85
CA ALA A 63 18.59 -5.33 -3.04
C ALA A 63 18.86 -6.00 -4.39
N TYR A 64 18.06 -7.00 -4.76
CA TYR A 64 18.14 -7.60 -6.09
C TYR A 64 17.87 -6.57 -7.19
N GLN A 65 16.74 -5.86 -7.13
CA GLN A 65 16.37 -4.88 -8.15
C GLN A 65 17.46 -3.82 -8.39
N PHE A 66 18.11 -3.31 -7.34
CA PHE A 66 19.13 -2.27 -7.49
C PHE A 66 20.54 -2.80 -7.80
N SER A 67 20.80 -4.10 -7.62
CA SER A 67 22.10 -4.71 -7.92
C SER A 67 22.24 -5.17 -9.37
N VAL A 68 21.12 -5.48 -10.05
CA VAL A 68 21.15 -5.88 -11.45
C VAL A 68 21.44 -4.69 -12.36
N LYS A 69 22.22 -4.93 -13.41
CA LYS A 69 22.44 -3.92 -14.46
C LYS A 69 21.11 -3.63 -15.16
N GLN A 70 20.84 -2.35 -15.37
CA GLN A 70 19.57 -1.89 -15.95
C GLN A 70 19.84 -1.03 -17.16
N VAL A 71 18.96 -1.12 -18.15
CA VAL A 71 18.96 -0.25 -19.31
C VAL A 71 17.93 0.83 -19.08
N ILE A 72 18.36 2.09 -19.16
CA ILE A 72 17.47 3.24 -19.04
C ILE A 72 16.61 3.32 -20.30
N LEU A 73 15.29 3.20 -20.12
CA LEU A 73 14.31 3.37 -21.18
C LEU A 73 13.83 4.83 -21.25
N PHE A 74 13.76 5.51 -20.10
CA PHE A 74 13.31 6.89 -20.01
C PHE A 74 13.89 7.62 -18.79
N ALA A 75 14.50 8.79 -19.01
CA ALA A 75 15.23 9.55 -17.99
C ALA A 75 14.67 10.98 -17.76
N TRP A 76 13.36 11.19 -17.86
CA TRP A 76 12.70 12.48 -17.59
C TRP A 76 13.42 13.72 -18.16
N PRO A 77 13.74 13.78 -19.47
CA PRO A 77 14.52 14.88 -20.04
C PRO A 77 13.71 16.18 -20.16
N GLY A 78 14.38 17.33 -20.04
CA GLY A 78 13.78 18.65 -20.30
C GLY A 78 12.49 18.89 -19.51
N TRP A 79 11.40 19.23 -20.23
CA TRP A 79 10.10 19.54 -19.64
C TRP A 79 9.44 18.36 -18.92
N TRP A 80 9.86 17.12 -19.19
CA TRP A 80 9.39 15.95 -18.44
C TRP A 80 9.77 16.00 -16.96
N LEU A 81 10.86 16.69 -16.60
CA LEU A 81 11.21 16.93 -15.20
C LEU A 81 10.09 17.66 -14.44
N GLY A 82 9.38 18.58 -15.12
CA GLY A 82 8.21 19.25 -14.55
C GLY A 82 7.12 18.25 -14.17
N LEU A 83 6.80 17.30 -15.05
CA LEU A 83 5.83 16.24 -14.76
C LEU A 83 6.28 15.36 -13.59
N LYS A 84 7.58 15.01 -13.52
CA LYS A 84 8.15 14.26 -12.39
C LYS A 84 7.94 15.00 -11.06
N VAL A 85 8.22 16.30 -11.03
CA VAL A 85 8.01 17.14 -9.83
C VAL A 85 6.54 17.19 -9.46
N VAL A 86 5.63 17.37 -10.42
CA VAL A 86 4.18 17.35 -10.19
C VAL A 86 3.76 16.02 -9.57
N LEU A 87 4.24 14.89 -10.06
CA LEU A 87 3.94 13.57 -9.48
C LEU A 87 4.47 13.42 -8.05
N TYR A 88 5.66 13.94 -7.74
CA TYR A 88 6.18 13.95 -6.38
C TYR A 88 5.33 14.81 -5.44
N VAL A 89 5.03 16.05 -5.83
CA VAL A 89 4.21 16.97 -5.05
C VAL A 89 2.82 16.37 -4.82
N TYR A 90 2.21 15.82 -5.87
CA TYR A 90 0.94 15.10 -5.79
C TYR A 90 1.02 13.91 -4.81
N GLY A 91 2.06 13.07 -4.94
CA GLY A 91 2.30 11.93 -4.07
C GLY A 91 2.41 12.33 -2.59
N LEU A 92 3.24 13.33 -2.29
CA LEU A 92 3.42 13.85 -0.93
C LEU A 92 2.12 14.44 -0.37
N TYR A 93 1.38 15.20 -1.18
CA TYR A 93 0.08 15.74 -0.79
C TYR A 93 -0.94 14.63 -0.48
N MET A 94 -0.99 13.58 -1.30
CA MET A 94 -1.83 12.40 -1.04
C MET A 94 -1.41 11.66 0.23
N PHE A 95 -0.11 11.50 0.49
CA PHE A 95 0.36 10.91 1.75
C PHE A 95 -0.03 11.74 2.97
N TYR A 96 0.09 13.06 2.88
CA TYR A 96 -0.40 13.98 3.90
C TYR A 96 -1.92 13.86 4.11
N ALA A 97 -2.70 13.83 3.01
CA ALA A 97 -4.15 13.66 3.08
C ALA A 97 -4.54 12.36 3.79
N GLY A 98 -3.85 11.25 3.48
CA GLY A 98 -4.05 9.99 4.17
C GLY A 98 -3.56 9.99 5.63
N TRP A 99 -2.44 10.65 5.95
CA TRP A 99 -1.99 10.85 7.34
C TRP A 99 -3.07 11.53 8.19
N ARG A 100 -3.76 12.53 7.62
CA ARG A 100 -4.86 13.24 8.31
C ARG A 100 -6.11 12.38 8.51
N ARG A 101 -6.21 11.23 7.84
CA ARG A 101 -7.33 10.28 7.94
C ARG A 101 -7.00 9.07 8.79
N TYR A 102 -5.79 8.54 8.67
CA TYR A 102 -5.34 7.32 9.32
C TYR A 102 -4.33 7.63 10.42
N ASP A 103 -4.59 7.10 11.60
CA ASP A 103 -3.64 7.14 12.71
C ASP A 103 -2.44 6.25 12.41
N LEU A 104 -1.29 6.86 12.15
CA LEU A 104 -0.09 6.12 11.76
C LEU A 104 0.53 5.31 12.88
N ALA A 105 0.38 5.71 14.14
CA ALA A 105 0.81 4.88 15.26
C ALA A 105 -0.09 3.64 15.39
N PHE A 106 -1.38 3.76 15.07
CA PHE A 106 -2.29 2.62 14.99
C PHE A 106 -2.02 1.73 13.76
N PHE A 107 -1.70 2.31 12.61
CA PHE A 107 -1.34 1.60 11.39
C PHE A 107 -0.03 0.82 11.56
N ALA A 108 0.98 1.45 12.17
CA ALA A 108 2.27 0.82 12.48
C ALA A 108 2.16 -0.30 13.53
N GLY A 109 1.07 -0.37 14.29
CA GLY A 109 0.89 -1.35 15.38
C GLY A 109 1.42 -0.88 16.74
N LEU A 110 1.96 0.35 16.83
CA LEU A 110 2.59 0.88 18.04
C LEU A 110 1.59 1.12 19.17
N LYS A 111 0.36 1.57 18.85
CA LYS A 111 -0.69 1.76 19.86
C LYS A 111 -1.14 0.44 20.49
N GLN A 112 -1.26 -0.60 19.67
CA GLN A 112 -1.64 -1.95 20.07
C GLN A 112 -0.54 -2.59 20.91
N LEU A 113 0.71 -2.44 20.49
CA LEU A 113 1.88 -2.89 21.23
C LEU A 113 1.96 -2.21 22.61
N LYS A 114 1.80 -0.88 22.66
CA LYS A 114 1.81 -0.13 23.92
C LYS A 114 0.68 -0.56 24.85
N ALA A 115 -0.54 -0.74 24.34
CA ALA A 115 -1.67 -1.22 25.13
C ALA A 115 -1.43 -2.65 25.67
N PHE A 116 -0.88 -3.54 24.83
CA PHE A 116 -0.54 -4.91 25.22
C PHE A 116 0.50 -4.95 26.34
N MET A 117 1.59 -4.18 26.22
CA MET A 117 2.63 -4.08 27.25
C MET A 117 2.09 -3.49 28.57
N ALA A 118 1.13 -2.55 28.49
CA ALA A 118 0.46 -1.99 29.66
C ALA A 118 -0.66 -2.88 30.23
N GLY A 119 -0.94 -4.03 29.61
CA GLY A 119 -2.01 -4.94 30.02
C GLY A 119 -3.43 -4.46 29.70
N HIS A 120 -3.58 -3.40 28.92
CA HIS A 120 -4.86 -2.84 28.50
C HIS A 120 -5.40 -3.51 27.23
N LYS A 121 -6.71 -3.37 26.99
CA LYS A 121 -7.31 -3.76 25.72
C LYS A 121 -6.78 -2.88 24.58
N PRO A 122 -6.38 -3.45 23.43
CA PRO A 122 -5.95 -2.67 22.28
C PRO A 122 -7.05 -1.72 21.79
N PRO A 123 -6.71 -0.51 21.34
CA PRO A 123 -7.69 0.43 20.81
C PRO A 123 -8.36 -0.13 19.54
N ALA A 124 -9.63 0.21 19.33
CA ALA A 124 -10.33 -0.11 18.09
C ALA A 124 -9.87 0.80 16.94
N ALA A 125 -10.00 0.33 15.70
CA ALA A 125 -9.78 1.18 14.52
C ALA A 125 -10.89 2.24 14.45
N ALA A 126 -10.52 3.52 14.49
CA ALA A 126 -11.46 4.61 14.23
C ALA A 126 -11.54 4.84 12.72
N PHE A 127 -12.72 4.69 12.13
CA PHE A 127 -12.98 5.12 10.76
C PHE A 127 -13.44 6.58 10.77
N THR A 128 -12.73 7.45 10.06
CA THR A 128 -13.18 8.81 9.77
C THR A 128 -13.33 9.02 8.27
N ALA A 129 -14.50 9.48 7.85
CA ALA A 129 -14.79 9.86 6.47
C ALA A 129 -14.30 11.30 6.25
N ASN A 130 -13.00 11.48 6.02
CA ASN A 130 -12.42 12.77 5.66
C ASN A 130 -12.31 12.88 4.12
N PRO A 131 -12.88 13.90 3.46
CA PRO A 131 -12.78 14.09 2.02
C PRO A 131 -11.45 14.69 1.54
N LEU A 132 -10.52 14.99 2.45
CA LEU A 132 -9.21 15.55 2.11
C LEU A 132 -8.46 14.67 1.10
N GLY A 133 -7.93 15.30 0.04
CA GLY A 133 -7.29 14.62 -1.09
C GLY A 133 -8.23 14.27 -2.24
N GLY A 134 -9.55 14.39 -2.07
CA GLY A 134 -10.52 14.25 -3.17
C GLY A 134 -10.65 12.83 -3.72
N VAL A 135 -10.06 11.83 -3.06
CA VAL A 135 -10.10 10.41 -3.45
C VAL A 135 -10.30 9.54 -2.22
N ARG A 136 -10.88 8.35 -2.38
CA ARG A 136 -11.17 7.44 -1.27
C ARG A 136 -9.92 6.73 -0.74
N HIS A 137 -8.91 6.52 -1.58
CA HIS A 137 -7.65 5.90 -1.14
C HIS A 137 -6.44 6.77 -1.48
N PRO A 138 -6.21 7.84 -0.69
CA PRO A 138 -5.13 8.77 -0.97
C PRO A 138 -3.75 8.09 -0.91
N TRP A 139 -3.49 7.19 0.05
CA TRP A 139 -2.19 6.49 0.11
C TRP A 139 -1.90 5.59 -1.08
N TYR A 140 -2.88 4.86 -1.61
CA TYR A 140 -2.67 4.08 -2.83
C TYR A 140 -2.42 4.98 -4.04
N SER A 141 -3.18 6.08 -4.17
CA SER A 141 -3.00 7.02 -5.26
C SER A 141 -1.63 7.71 -5.23
N GLY A 142 -1.24 8.21 -4.06
CA GLY A 142 0.08 8.79 -3.83
C GLY A 142 1.20 7.77 -4.03
N GLY A 143 1.00 6.53 -3.59
CA GLY A 143 1.93 5.41 -3.81
C GLY A 143 2.17 5.15 -5.29
N ILE A 144 1.11 5.08 -6.11
CA ILE A 144 1.24 4.94 -7.57
C ILE A 144 2.05 6.11 -8.15
N ALA A 145 1.69 7.35 -7.80
CA ALA A 145 2.39 8.53 -8.32
C ALA A 145 3.90 8.53 -7.97
N LEU A 146 4.25 8.22 -6.73
CA LEU A 146 5.63 8.15 -6.28
C LEU A 146 6.40 7.01 -6.95
N VAL A 147 5.78 5.84 -7.11
CA VAL A 147 6.38 4.68 -7.80
C VAL A 147 6.76 5.06 -9.23
N TRP A 148 5.90 5.78 -9.95
CA TRP A 148 6.21 6.24 -11.30
C TRP A 148 7.25 7.35 -11.34
N ALA A 149 7.18 8.32 -10.42
CA ALA A 149 8.14 9.43 -10.34
C ALA A 149 9.55 9.01 -9.89
N PHE A 150 9.67 7.90 -9.15
CA PHE A 150 10.93 7.47 -8.56
C PHE A 150 11.95 7.00 -9.61
N GLY A 151 13.08 7.71 -9.70
CA GLY A 151 14.20 7.37 -10.58
C GLY A 151 13.88 7.48 -12.09
N PRO A 152 14.85 7.14 -12.95
CA PRO A 152 14.58 6.86 -14.35
C PRO A 152 13.74 5.58 -14.48
N ILE A 153 12.98 5.46 -15.57
CA ILE A 153 12.32 4.21 -15.95
C ILE A 153 13.34 3.37 -16.71
N THR A 154 13.56 2.18 -16.21
CA THR A 154 14.48 1.17 -16.77
C THR A 154 13.70 -0.08 -17.13
N ASP A 155 14.30 -0.98 -17.89
CA ASP A 155 13.72 -2.29 -18.20
C ASP A 155 13.34 -3.10 -16.95
N ILE A 156 14.15 -3.01 -15.89
CA ILE A 156 13.90 -3.67 -14.60
C ILE A 156 12.87 -2.91 -13.75
N SER A 157 13.02 -1.60 -13.59
CA SER A 157 12.11 -0.81 -12.74
C SER A 157 10.72 -0.67 -13.35
N LEU A 158 10.58 -0.76 -14.68
CA LEU A 158 9.27 -0.76 -15.33
C LEU A 158 8.43 -1.96 -14.88
N VAL A 159 9.05 -3.14 -14.76
CA VAL A 159 8.38 -4.36 -14.28
C VAL A 159 7.81 -4.14 -12.88
N SER A 160 8.62 -3.64 -11.94
CA SER A 160 8.16 -3.39 -10.57
C SER A 160 7.16 -2.25 -10.46
N LYS A 161 7.32 -1.18 -11.25
CA LYS A 161 6.35 -0.07 -11.34
C LYS A 161 4.97 -0.57 -11.76
N ILE A 162 4.90 -1.46 -12.77
CA ILE A 162 3.64 -2.06 -13.23
C ILE A 162 3.05 -2.96 -12.14
N ILE A 163 3.83 -3.91 -11.60
CA ILE A 163 3.35 -4.86 -10.59
C ILE A 163 2.83 -4.13 -9.34
N ILE A 164 3.57 -3.15 -8.82
CA ILE A 164 3.15 -2.40 -7.63
C ILE A 164 1.94 -1.51 -7.91
N SER A 165 1.84 -0.92 -9.11
CA SER A 165 0.64 -0.16 -9.49
C SER A 165 -0.60 -1.05 -9.51
N LEU A 166 -0.51 -2.23 -10.13
CA LEU A 166 -1.58 -3.22 -10.14
C LEU A 166 -1.91 -3.70 -8.73
N TYR A 167 -0.89 -3.92 -7.90
CA TYR A 167 -1.05 -4.33 -6.51
C TYR A 167 -1.88 -3.30 -5.72
N PHE A 168 -1.57 -2.01 -5.86
CA PHE A 168 -2.36 -0.95 -5.23
C PHE A 168 -3.79 -0.86 -5.75
N ILE A 169 -4.01 -1.04 -7.05
CA ILE A 169 -5.36 -1.02 -7.65
C ILE A 169 -6.20 -2.19 -7.12
N VAL A 170 -5.64 -3.41 -7.12
CA VAL A 170 -6.30 -4.61 -6.59
C VAL A 170 -6.54 -4.48 -5.09
N GLY A 171 -5.56 -3.99 -4.34
CA GLY A 171 -5.67 -3.74 -2.90
C GLY A 171 -6.80 -2.76 -2.58
N ALA A 172 -6.87 -1.63 -3.28
CA ALA A 172 -7.96 -0.67 -3.15
C ALA A 172 -9.32 -1.34 -3.40
N TRP A 173 -9.46 -2.08 -4.51
CA TRP A 173 -10.71 -2.75 -4.86
C TRP A 173 -11.16 -3.80 -3.84
N LEU A 174 -10.23 -4.60 -3.32
CA LEU A 174 -10.52 -5.57 -2.26
C LEU A 174 -10.92 -4.87 -0.95
N GLU A 175 -10.27 -3.75 -0.62
CA GLU A 175 -10.62 -2.93 0.52
C GLU A 175 -12.03 -2.35 0.37
N GLU A 176 -12.39 -1.85 -0.81
CA GLU A 176 -13.74 -1.34 -1.08
C GLU A 176 -14.80 -2.40 -0.86
N ARG A 177 -14.60 -3.61 -1.41
CA ARG A 177 -15.51 -4.74 -1.23
C ARG A 177 -15.73 -5.06 0.24
N LYS A 178 -14.67 -5.00 1.04
CA LYS A 178 -14.74 -5.19 2.47
C LYS A 178 -15.51 -4.07 3.16
N LEU A 179 -15.25 -2.81 2.80
CA LEU A 179 -15.95 -1.65 3.37
C LEU A 179 -17.43 -1.64 3.02
N HIS A 180 -17.81 -2.02 1.79
CA HIS A 180 -19.21 -2.22 1.42
C HIS A 180 -19.89 -3.27 2.30
N ARG A 181 -19.22 -4.38 2.61
CA ARG A 181 -19.77 -5.43 3.48
C ARG A 181 -19.85 -5.01 4.95
N ASP A 182 -18.79 -4.38 5.46
CA ASP A 182 -18.63 -4.12 6.89
C ASP A 182 -19.32 -2.82 7.33
N ILE A 183 -19.44 -1.80 6.45
CA ILE A 183 -20.07 -0.49 6.74
C ILE A 183 -21.45 -0.37 6.08
N GLY A 184 -21.64 -0.89 4.87
CA GLY A 184 -22.92 -0.82 4.14
C GLY A 184 -23.24 0.56 3.56
N ARG A 185 -24.52 0.98 3.62
CA ARG A 185 -25.07 2.18 2.96
C ARG A 185 -24.28 3.48 3.17
N PRO A 186 -23.74 3.79 4.37
CA PRO A 186 -22.92 5.00 4.54
C PRO A 186 -21.67 5.02 3.64
N TYR A 187 -21.09 3.85 3.37
CA TYR A 187 -19.96 3.73 2.45
C TYR A 187 -20.38 3.92 1.00
N ASP A 188 -21.58 3.47 0.61
CA ASP A 188 -22.12 3.69 -0.74
C ASP A 188 -22.27 5.19 -1.05
N GLU A 189 -22.78 5.98 -0.10
CA GLU A 189 -22.88 7.43 -0.25
C GLU A 189 -21.50 8.10 -0.36
N TYR A 190 -20.54 7.64 0.45
CA TYR A 190 -19.15 8.09 0.34
C TYR A 190 -18.54 7.74 -1.03
N CYS A 191 -18.81 6.53 -1.52
CA CYS A 191 -18.44 6.06 -2.86
C CYS A 191 -19.10 6.86 -3.98
N ARG A 192 -20.23 7.53 -3.77
CA ARG A 192 -20.82 8.45 -4.75
C ARG A 192 -20.09 9.79 -4.79
N ARG A 193 -19.64 10.31 -3.64
CA ARG A 193 -19.05 11.65 -3.50
C ARG A 193 -17.62 11.75 -4.01
N LEU A 194 -16.79 10.72 -3.82
CA LEU A 194 -15.36 10.76 -4.16
C LEU A 194 -14.97 9.63 -5.09
N PRO A 195 -14.07 9.82 -6.08
CA PRO A 195 -13.47 8.73 -6.86
C PRO A 195 -12.52 7.85 -6.04
N MET A 196 -12.21 6.65 -6.56
CA MET A 196 -11.40 5.65 -5.84
C MET A 196 -9.93 6.09 -5.67
N LEU A 197 -9.24 6.34 -6.78
CA LEU A 197 -7.79 6.58 -6.83
C LEU A 197 -7.42 7.92 -7.47
N PHE A 198 -7.97 8.24 -8.64
CA PHE A 198 -7.61 9.47 -9.36
C PHE A 198 -8.68 10.54 -9.17
N PRO A 199 -8.30 11.80 -8.89
CA PRO A 199 -9.23 12.90 -8.68
C PRO A 199 -9.79 13.37 -10.03
N TRP A 200 -10.68 12.57 -10.62
CA TRP A 200 -11.42 12.97 -11.82
C TRP A 200 -12.69 13.71 -11.42
N PRO A 201 -13.07 14.81 -12.09
CA PRO A 201 -14.36 15.45 -11.85
C PRO A 201 -15.49 14.46 -12.15
N ARG A 202 -16.22 14.06 -11.12
CA ARG A 202 -17.41 13.22 -11.30
C ARG A 202 -18.58 14.12 -11.66
N MET A 203 -19.16 13.88 -12.83
CA MET A 203 -20.45 14.45 -13.20
C MET A 203 -21.48 14.03 -12.14
N LYS A 204 -22.16 15.02 -11.54
CA LYS A 204 -23.32 14.76 -10.69
C LYS A 204 -24.37 14.05 -11.56
N LYS A 205 -24.76 12.84 -11.20
CA LYS A 205 -26.00 12.23 -11.68
C LYS A 205 -27.16 12.78 -10.86
#